data_AF-A0A356QQ27-F1
#
_entry.id   AF-A0A356QQ27-F1
#
_cell.length_a   1.000
_cell.length_b   1.000
_cell.length_c   1.000
_cell.angle_alpha   90.00
_cell.angle_beta   90.00
_cell.angle_gamma   90.00
#
_symmetry.space_group_name_H-M   'P 1'
#
loop_
_entity.id
_entity.type
_entity.pdbx_description
1 polymer ?
#
loop_
_entity_poly.entity_id
_entity_poly.type
_entity_poly.pdbx_seq_one_letter_code
_entity_poly.pdbx_strand_id
1 'polypeptide(L)'
;MTIGEALVLDSEGFRIPRRFVARSAVDTELQRLSNAIAESTAEIKKNRDAVREELGEQYAAIFDAHLAMLHDQRLQEELTSAVRERNWWPEYAVSRTLRRYAKVFQKLD
;
A
#
# COMPACT_ATOMS: atom_id res chain seq x y z
N MET A 1 -15.05 8.16 -36.02
CA MET A 1 -14.57 6.82 -35.65
C MET A 1 -13.20 6.97 -35.03
N THR A 2 -13.03 6.59 -33.77
CA THR A 2 -11.74 6.56 -33.10
C THR A 2 -11.19 5.13 -33.12
N ILE A 3 -9.97 4.96 -33.63
CA ILE A 3 -9.18 3.74 -33.56
C ILE A 3 -7.97 4.09 -32.70
N GLY A 4 -7.74 3.35 -31.61
CA GLY A 4 -6.65 3.58 -30.68
C GLY A 4 -6.10 2.26 -30.17
N GLU A 5 -4.82 2.23 -29.81
CA GLU A 5 -4.13 1.05 -29.32
C GLU A 5 -4.75 0.53 -28.02
N ALA A 6 -4.93 -0.78 -27.92
CA ALA A 6 -5.47 -1.42 -26.73
C ALA A 6 -4.36 -1.57 -25.67
N LEU A 7 -4.47 -0.81 -24.58
CA LEU A 7 -3.66 -1.01 -23.38
C LEU A 7 -4.27 -2.15 -22.55
N VAL A 8 -3.60 -3.30 -22.53
CA VAL A 8 -3.98 -4.41 -21.64
C VAL A 8 -3.43 -4.10 -20.24
N LEU A 9 -4.32 -3.69 -19.34
CA LEU A 9 -4.02 -3.59 -17.91
C LEU A 9 -4.07 -5.00 -17.32
N ASP A 10 -2.92 -5.68 -17.31
CA ASP A 10 -2.80 -6.97 -16.63
C ASP A 10 -2.78 -6.75 -15.12
N SER A 11 -3.81 -7.23 -14.43
CA SER A 11 -3.83 -7.31 -12.97
C SER A 11 -3.12 -8.60 -12.53
N GLU A 12 -1.81 -8.71 -12.79
CA GLU A 12 -1.06 -9.84 -12.26
C GLU A 12 -1.11 -9.77 -10.73
N GLY A 13 -1.93 -10.63 -10.13
CA GLY A 13 -1.96 -10.78 -8.68
C GLY A 13 -0.58 -11.20 -8.21
N PHE A 14 0.13 -10.30 -7.50
CA PHE A 14 1.45 -10.61 -6.95
C PHE A 14 1.39 -11.88 -6.09
N ARG A 15 2.07 -12.95 -6.54
CA ARG A 15 2.28 -14.16 -5.72
C ARG A 15 3.33 -13.84 -4.66
N ILE A 16 2.87 -13.51 -3.45
CA ILE A 16 3.75 -13.24 -2.32
C ILE A 16 4.19 -14.57 -1.68
N PRO A 17 5.47 -14.97 -1.83
CA PRO A 17 5.96 -16.22 -1.23
C PRO A 17 5.98 -16.08 0.30
N ARG A 18 5.47 -17.10 1.00
CA ARG A 18 5.53 -17.17 2.47
C ARG A 18 6.95 -17.51 2.89
N ARG A 19 7.80 -16.51 3.04
CA ARG A 19 9.15 -16.65 3.58
C ARG A 19 9.21 -15.99 4.97
N PHE A 20 10.23 -16.34 5.76
CA PHE A 20 10.55 -15.71 7.04
C PHE A 20 11.84 -14.91 6.94
N VAL A 21 11.88 -13.72 7.52
CA VAL A 21 13.06 -12.85 7.54
C VAL A 21 14.05 -13.44 8.54
N ALA A 22 15.32 -13.58 8.16
CA ALA A 22 16.35 -13.93 9.13
C ALA A 22 16.45 -12.82 10.17
N ARG A 23 16.61 -13.14 11.47
CA ARG A 23 16.65 -12.11 12.53
C ARG A 23 17.67 -11.00 12.27
N SER A 24 18.81 -11.34 11.66
CA SER A 24 19.86 -10.39 11.28
C SER A 24 19.48 -9.42 10.17
N ALA A 25 18.41 -9.69 9.41
CA ALA A 25 17.95 -8.89 8.29
C ALA A 25 16.69 -8.05 8.62
N VAL A 26 16.14 -8.16 9.84
CA VAL A 26 14.89 -7.49 10.23
C VAL A 26 14.98 -5.98 10.03
N ASP A 27 16.05 -5.33 10.50
CA ASP A 27 16.16 -3.87 10.38
C ASP A 27 16.35 -3.44 8.92
N THR A 28 17.07 -4.21 8.11
CA THR A 28 17.19 -3.99 6.66
C THR A 28 15.83 -4.07 5.96
N GLU A 29 15.02 -5.08 6.31
CA GLU A 29 13.69 -5.27 5.73
C GLU A 29 12.69 -4.21 6.20
N LEU A 30 12.80 -3.73 7.45
CA LEU A 30 12.03 -2.59 7.94
C LEU A 30 12.40 -1.30 7.21
N GLN A 31 13.70 -1.07 6.95
CA GLN A 31 14.14 0.08 6.17
C GLN A 31 13.62 0.01 4.73
N ARG A 32 13.66 -1.18 4.11
CA ARG A 32 13.09 -1.40 2.77
C ARG A 32 11.60 -1.11 2.73
N LEU A 33 10.86 -1.58 3.75
CA LEU A 33 9.43 -1.30 3.89
C LEU A 33 9.15 0.20 4.06
N SER A 34 9.90 0.89 4.91
CA SER A 34 9.76 2.34 5.13
C SER A 34 10.03 3.13 3.85
N ASN A 35 11.05 2.75 3.08
CA ASN A 35 11.38 3.40 1.81
C ASN A 35 10.26 3.18 0.78
N ALA A 36 9.73 1.97 0.67
CA ALA A 36 8.62 1.67 -0.23
C ALA A 36 7.35 2.46 0.13
N ILE A 37 7.03 2.59 1.43
CA ILE A 37 5.91 3.42 1.89
C ILE A 37 6.11 4.89 1.53
N ALA A 38 7.33 5.41 1.68
CA ALA A 38 7.66 6.79 1.31
C ALA A 38 7.52 7.03 -0.21
N GLU A 39 7.98 6.09 -1.02
CA GLU A 39 7.84 6.12 -2.48
C GLU A 39 6.35 6.09 -2.89
N SER A 40 5.58 5.13 -2.39
CA SER A 40 4.13 5.07 -2.64
C SER A 40 3.40 6.33 -2.17
N THR A 41 3.82 6.92 -1.04
CA THR A 41 3.26 8.19 -0.56
C THR A 41 3.48 9.32 -1.57
N ALA A 42 4.67 9.41 -2.16
CA ALA A 42 4.99 10.42 -3.15
C ALA A 42 4.17 10.24 -4.43
N GLU A 43 4.00 9.01 -4.90
CA GLU A 43 3.17 8.68 -6.06
C GLU A 43 1.70 9.04 -5.83
N ILE A 44 1.14 8.69 -4.67
CA ILE A 44 -0.26 8.99 -4.33
C ILE A 44 -0.48 10.52 -4.28
N LYS A 45 0.45 11.29 -3.71
CA LYS A 45 0.38 12.76 -3.69
C LYS A 45 0.41 13.35 -5.10
N LYS A 46 1.30 12.85 -5.96
CA LYS A 46 1.37 13.27 -7.37
C LYS A 46 0.05 13.01 -8.09
N ASN A 47 -0.53 11.83 -7.92
CA ASN A 47 -1.80 11.47 -8.55
C ASN A 47 -2.96 12.32 -8.01
N ARG A 48 -3.00 12.55 -6.69
CA ARG A 48 -3.97 13.46 -6.08
C ARG A 48 -3.89 14.86 -6.68
N ASP A 49 -2.69 15.42 -6.80
CA ASP A 49 -2.50 16.78 -7.28
C ASP A 49 -2.93 16.91 -8.76
N ALA A 50 -2.62 15.91 -9.59
CA ALA A 50 -3.09 15.83 -10.97
C ALA A 50 -4.62 15.71 -11.05
N VAL A 51 -5.24 14.83 -10.26
CA VAL A 51 -6.70 14.66 -10.23
C VAL A 51 -7.41 15.90 -9.71
N ARG A 52 -6.82 16.61 -8.73
CA ARG A 52 -7.36 17.89 -8.25
C ARG A 52 -7.39 18.92 -9.37
N GLU A 53 -6.33 18.99 -10.17
CA GLU A 53 -6.23 19.93 -11.28
C GLU A 53 -7.23 19.60 -12.40
N GLU A 54 -7.37 18.32 -12.76
CA GLU A 54 -8.19 17.87 -13.88
C GLU A 54 -9.68 17.73 -13.54
N LEU A 55 -10.01 17.22 -12.34
CA LEU A 55 -11.36 16.78 -11.96
C LEU A 55 -11.89 17.50 -10.71
N GLY A 56 -11.04 18.21 -9.97
CA GLY A 56 -11.41 18.99 -8.79
C GLY A 56 -11.26 18.26 -7.45
N GLU A 57 -11.47 19.00 -6.37
CA GLU A 57 -11.20 18.56 -4.99
C GLU A 57 -11.99 17.31 -4.56
N GLN A 58 -13.22 17.16 -5.04
CA GLN A 58 -14.06 16.02 -4.67
C GLN A 58 -13.43 14.67 -5.06
N TYR A 59 -12.76 14.61 -6.21
CA TYR A 59 -12.08 13.40 -6.67
C TYR A 59 -10.70 13.25 -6.01
N ALA A 60 -10.01 14.37 -5.74
CA ALA A 60 -8.76 14.37 -4.99
C ALA A 60 -8.92 13.80 -3.57
N ALA A 61 -10.08 14.05 -2.93
CA ALA A 61 -10.39 13.54 -1.59
C ALA A 61 -10.32 12.00 -1.49
N ILE A 62 -10.52 11.28 -2.60
CA ILE A 62 -10.30 9.82 -2.65
C ILE A 62 -8.85 9.50 -2.28
N PHE A 63 -7.89 10.19 -2.90
CA PHE A 63 -6.46 9.98 -2.62
C PHE A 63 -6.05 10.48 -1.23
N ASP A 64 -6.66 11.54 -0.73
CA ASP A 64 -6.42 11.98 0.65
C ASP A 64 -6.85 10.91 1.67
N ALA A 65 -7.96 10.20 1.43
CA ALA A 65 -8.33 9.06 2.25
C ALA A 65 -7.30 7.91 2.17
N HIS A 66 -6.71 7.66 0.99
CA HIS A 66 -5.66 6.65 0.83
C HIS A 66 -4.39 7.06 1.58
N LEU A 67 -3.99 8.33 1.54
CA LEU A 67 -2.86 8.87 2.31
C LEU A 67 -3.12 8.78 3.81
N ALA A 68 -4.32 9.15 4.27
CA ALA A 68 -4.69 9.06 5.68
C ALA A 68 -4.60 7.61 6.19
N MET A 69 -5.11 6.64 5.42
CA MET A 69 -4.99 5.23 5.76
C MET A 69 -3.52 4.77 5.77
N LEU A 70 -2.73 5.12 4.75
CA LEU A 70 -1.32 4.72 4.67
C LEU A 70 -0.50 5.29 5.83
N HIS A 71 -0.79 6.51 6.27
CA HIS A 71 -0.10 7.18 7.38
C HIS A 71 -0.73 6.91 8.76
N ASP A 72 -1.77 6.08 8.85
CA ASP A 72 -2.36 5.71 10.14
C ASP A 72 -1.33 5.02 11.03
N GLN A 73 -1.17 5.55 12.25
CA GLN A 73 -0.14 5.07 13.18
C GLN A 73 -0.34 3.60 13.55
N ARG A 74 -1.59 3.13 13.70
CA ARG A 74 -1.87 1.73 14.05
C ARG A 74 -1.49 0.81 12.90
N LEU A 75 -1.76 1.22 11.66
CA LEU A 75 -1.32 0.46 10.49
C LEU A 75 0.21 0.33 10.47
N GLN A 76 0.94 1.43 10.67
CA GLN A 76 2.41 1.45 10.67
C GLN A 76 3.01 0.59 11.78
N GLU A 77 2.45 0.65 12.99
CA GLU A 77 2.86 -0.18 14.13
C GLU A 77 2.61 -1.67 13.86
N GLU A 78 1.46 -2.03 13.29
CA GLU A 78 1.15 -3.42 12.97
C GLU A 78 2.07 -4.00 11.89
N LEU A 79 2.36 -3.21 10.85
CA LEU A 79 3.31 -3.59 9.80
C LEU A 79 4.71 -3.82 10.39
N THR A 80 5.18 -2.89 11.21
CA THR A 80 6.49 -2.98 11.87
C THR A 80 6.56 -4.20 12.79
N SER A 81 5.52 -4.41 13.60
CA SER A 81 5.44 -5.55 14.54
C SER A 81 5.36 -6.88 13.80
N ALA A 82 4.65 -6.96 12.68
CA ALA A 82 4.59 -8.16 11.86
C ALA A 82 5.97 -8.56 11.30
N VAL A 83 6.78 -7.60 10.86
CA VAL A 83 8.13 -7.87 10.37
C VAL A 83 9.07 -8.18 11.54
N ARG A 84 9.07 -7.37 12.61
CA ARG A 84 10.02 -7.49 13.72
C ARG A 84 9.75 -8.66 14.66
N GLU A 85 8.51 -8.83 15.09
CA GLU A 85 8.15 -9.83 16.10
C GLU A 85 7.86 -11.19 15.48
N ARG A 86 7.17 -11.19 14.33
CA ARG A 86 6.75 -12.43 13.65
C ARG A 86 7.73 -12.89 12.58
N ASN A 87 8.78 -12.12 12.31
CA ASN A 87 9.77 -12.35 11.25
C ASN A 87 9.10 -12.57 9.88
N TRP A 88 7.97 -11.91 9.63
CA TRP A 88 7.30 -11.99 8.34
C TRP A 88 8.05 -11.16 7.29
N TRP A 89 8.07 -11.65 6.06
CA TRP A 89 8.56 -10.83 4.94
C TRP A 89 7.67 -9.60 4.77
N PRO A 90 8.25 -8.41 4.48
CA PRO A 90 7.49 -7.16 4.38
C PRO A 90 6.26 -7.26 3.47
N GLU A 91 6.39 -7.87 2.31
CA GLU A 91 5.29 -8.05 1.36
C GLU A 91 4.15 -8.86 1.97
N TYR A 92 4.48 -9.91 2.72
CA TYR A 92 3.49 -10.73 3.41
C TYR A 92 2.81 -9.95 4.54
N ALA A 93 3.59 -9.19 5.32
CA ALA A 93 3.07 -8.33 6.37
C ALA A 93 2.08 -7.29 5.81
N VAL A 94 2.45 -6.59 4.74
CA VAL A 94 1.60 -5.61 4.05
C VAL A 94 0.33 -6.27 3.54
N SER A 95 0.46 -7.33 2.74
CA SER A 95 -0.69 -7.97 2.11
C SER A 95 -1.66 -8.59 3.11
N ARG A 96 -1.16 -9.15 4.21
CA ARG A 96 -2.03 -9.72 5.25
C ARG A 96 -2.72 -8.63 6.07
N THR A 97 -2.01 -7.55 6.40
CA THR A 97 -2.56 -6.45 7.19
C THR A 97 -3.64 -5.72 6.40
N LEU A 98 -3.35 -5.29 5.17
CA LEU A 98 -4.33 -4.59 4.32
C LEU A 98 -5.57 -5.43 4.02
N ARG A 99 -5.41 -6.74 3.77
CA ARG A 99 -6.56 -7.66 3.63
C ARG A 99 -7.42 -7.74 4.89
N ARG A 100 -6.83 -7.58 6.07
CA ARG A 100 -7.58 -7.55 7.33
C ARG A 100 -8.39 -6.25 7.45
N TYR A 101 -7.78 -5.11 7.15
CA TYR A 101 -8.46 -3.81 7.13
C TYR A 101 -9.61 -3.80 6.13
N ALA A 102 -9.39 -4.30 4.90
CA ALA A 102 -10.46 -4.43 3.90
C ALA A 102 -11.65 -5.24 4.42
N LYS A 103 -11.40 -6.35 5.12
CA LYS A 103 -12.46 -7.17 5.74
C LYS A 103 -13.18 -6.47 6.90
N VAL A 104 -12.51 -5.56 7.62
CA VAL A 104 -13.14 -4.77 8.67
C VAL A 104 -14.08 -3.74 8.05
N PHE A 105 -13.63 -3.02 7.03
CA PHE A 105 -14.46 -2.06 6.30
C PHE A 105 -15.68 -2.71 5.65
N GLN A 106 -15.50 -3.87 5.01
CA GLN A 106 -16.62 -4.65 4.43
C GLN A 106 -17.69 -5.11 5.43
N LYS A 107 -17.43 -5.07 6.74
CA LYS A 107 -18.39 -5.44 7.79
C LYS A 107 -19.08 -4.24 8.44
N LEU A 108 -18.61 -3.03 8.13
CA LEU A 108 -19.20 -1.78 8.59
C LEU A 108 -20.27 -1.26 7.61
N ASP A 109 -20.29 -1.80 6.39
CA ASP A 109 -21.38 -1.74 5.40
C ASP A 109 -22.41 -2.87 5.65
#